data_AF-A0A3D5JX49-F1
#
_entry.id   AF-A0A3D5JX49-F1
#
_cell.length_a   1.000
_cell.length_b   1.000
_cell.length_c   1.000
_cell.angle_alpha   90.00
_cell.angle_beta   90.00
_cell.angle_gamma   90.00
#
_symmetry.space_group_name_H-M   'P 1'
#
loop_
_entity.id
_entity.type
_entity.pdbx_description
1 polymer ?
#
loop_
_entity_poly.entity_id
_entity_poly.type
_entity_poly.pdbx_seq_one_letter_code
_entity_poly.pdbx_strand_id
1 'polypeptide(L)'
;MSAAILATILFALSAVSGKRLSHHLTAVEANVARFFIAAVFLGIYSHVFGAGLGGGALRMFCISGIVGFGLGDYGLFQAYRIIGSRLAMVMTQCLAAPFAATVEWLWLGEALTAGQ
;
A
#
# COMPACT_ATOMS: atom_id res chain seq x y z
N MET A 1 -8.30 8.52 -15.54
CA MET A 1 -7.06 8.02 -16.16
C MET A 1 -5.80 8.74 -15.66
N SER A 2 -5.77 10.08 -15.59
CA SER A 2 -4.61 10.86 -15.10
C SER A 2 -4.12 10.46 -13.70
N ALA A 3 -5.04 10.31 -12.73
CA ALA A 3 -4.69 9.89 -11.37
C ALA A 3 -4.06 8.49 -11.30
N ALA A 4 -4.53 7.55 -12.13
CA ALA A 4 -3.98 6.21 -12.20
C ALA A 4 -2.55 6.22 -12.77
N ILE A 5 -2.30 7.00 -13.83
CA ILE A 5 -0.96 7.17 -14.39
C ILE A 5 0.00 7.75 -13.34
N LEU A 6 -0.43 8.79 -12.62
CA LEU A 6 0.37 9.38 -11.56
C LEU A 6 0.67 8.36 -10.46
N ALA A 7 -0.34 7.59 -10.01
CA ALA A 7 -0.14 6.53 -9.03
C ALA A 7 0.88 5.49 -9.52
N THR A 8 0.79 5.05 -10.77
CA THR A 8 1.77 4.11 -11.37
C THR A 8 3.18 4.68 -11.36
N ILE A 9 3.36 5.95 -11.73
CA ILE A 9 4.67 6.62 -11.69
C ILE A 9 5.21 6.67 -10.26
N LEU A 10 4.39 7.07 -9.29
CA LEU A 10 4.79 7.13 -7.88
C LEU A 10 5.14 5.76 -7.32
N PHE A 11 4.39 4.71 -7.65
CA PHE A 11 4.71 3.34 -7.25
C PHE A 11 6.02 2.85 -7.87
N ALA A 12 6.28 3.16 -9.15
CA ALA A 12 7.54 2.81 -9.80
C ALA A 12 8.74 3.52 -9.14
N LEU A 13 8.63 4.82 -8.86
CA LEU A 13 9.66 5.59 -8.16
C LEU A 13 9.90 5.07 -6.74
N SER A 14 8.82 4.72 -6.03
CA SER A 14 8.85 4.13 -4.69
C SER A 14 9.61 2.80 -4.68
N ALA A 15 9.39 1.94 -5.67
CA ALA A 15 10.07 0.65 -5.78
C ALA A 15 11.58 0.78 -6.08
N VAL A 16 11.96 1.71 -6.96
CA VAL A 16 13.36 1.97 -7.29
C VAL A 16 14.11 2.53 -6.07
N SER A 17 13.49 3.48 -5.36
CA SER A 17 14.07 4.09 -4.16
C SER A 17 14.08 3.09 -2.99
N GLY A 18 13.00 2.32 -2.84
CA GLY A 18 12.84 1.28 -1.83
C GLY A 18 13.88 0.16 -1.95
N LYS A 19 14.27 -0.22 -3.17
CA LYS A 19 15.39 -1.15 -3.38
C LYS A 19 16.68 -0.62 -2.76
N ARG A 20 17.04 0.65 -3.03
CA ARG A 20 18.24 1.25 -2.45
C ARG A 20 18.15 1.32 -0.93
N LEU A 21 16.97 1.71 -0.42
CA LEU A 21 16.72 1.79 1.01
C LEU A 21 16.86 0.42 1.71
N SER A 22 16.42 -0.66 1.06
CA SER A 22 16.52 -2.03 1.59
C SER A 22 17.96 -2.55 1.78
N HIS A 23 18.96 -1.87 1.20
CA HIS A 23 20.38 -2.14 1.46
C HIS A 23 20.92 -1.41 2.70
N HIS A 24 20.26 -0.35 3.16
CA HIS A 24 20.72 0.48 4.28
C HIS A 24 19.86 0.33 5.54
N LEU A 25 18.57 0.08 5.39
CA LEU A 25 17.62 -0.11 6.48
C LEU A 25 17.02 -1.51 6.44
N THR A 26 16.65 -2.02 7.61
CA THR A 26 15.82 -3.22 7.68
C THR A 26 14.41 -2.94 7.16
N ALA A 27 13.72 -3.99 6.70
CA ALA A 27 12.33 -3.88 6.21
C ALA A 27 11.39 -3.24 7.25
N VAL A 28 11.62 -3.52 8.55
CA VAL A 28 10.83 -2.99 9.65
C VAL A 28 11.08 -1.49 9.83
N GLU A 29 12.34 -1.06 9.89
CA GLU A 29 12.69 0.36 10.08
C GLU A 29 12.17 1.23 8.93
N ALA A 30 12.34 0.77 7.68
CA ALA A 30 11.84 1.47 6.51
C ALA A 30 10.30 1.59 6.53
N ASN A 31 9.60 0.54 6.97
CA ASN A 31 8.15 0.54 7.03
C ASN A 31 7.63 1.45 8.16
N VAL A 32 8.24 1.40 9.35
CA VAL A 32 7.88 2.28 10.48
C VAL A 32 8.08 3.75 10.12
N ALA A 33 9.19 4.10 9.44
CA ALA A 33 9.42 5.46 8.98
C ALA A 33 8.34 5.92 8.00
N ARG A 34 7.95 5.08 7.02
CA ARG A 34 6.85 5.38 6.10
C ARG A 34 5.52 5.57 6.83
N PHE A 35 5.22 4.71 7.80
CA PHE A 35 4.00 4.77 8.59
C PHE A 35 3.90 6.08 9.37
N PHE A 36 5.00 6.47 10.01
CA PHE A 36 5.04 7.71 10.76
C PHE A 36 4.80 8.92 9.85
N ILE A 37 5.50 8.97 8.72
CA ILE A 37 5.35 10.04 7.72
C ILE A 37 3.92 10.08 7.18
N ALA A 38 3.35 8.92 6.83
CA ALA A 38 1.98 8.81 6.34
C ALA A 38 0.95 9.24 7.39
N ALA A 39 1.13 8.84 8.65
CA ALA A 39 0.24 9.23 9.74
C ALA A 39 0.27 10.74 9.99
N VAL A 40 1.45 11.38 9.93
CA VAL A 40 1.59 12.83 10.07
C VAL A 40 0.90 13.56 8.91
N PHE A 41 1.19 13.19 7.66
CA PHE A 41 0.57 13.85 6.51
C PHE A 41 -0.95 13.67 6.47
N LEU A 42 -1.42 12.45 6.75
CA LEU A 42 -2.85 12.17 6.78
C LEU A 42 -3.54 12.87 7.96
N GLY A 43 -2.88 12.95 9.12
CA GLY A 43 -3.38 13.69 10.28
C GLY A 43 -3.53 15.19 10.00
N ILE A 44 -2.53 15.81 9.39
CA ILE A 44 -2.59 17.22 8.96
C ILE A 44 -3.71 17.41 7.94
N TYR A 45 -3.77 16.56 6.91
CA TYR A 45 -4.82 16.64 5.89
C TYR A 45 -6.22 16.51 6.49
N SER A 46 -6.42 15.54 7.38
CA SER A 46 -7.70 15.34 8.07
C SER A 46 -8.09 16.53 8.95
N HIS A 47 -7.13 17.20 9.57
CA HIS A 47 -7.39 18.35 10.42
C HIS A 47 -7.72 19.62 9.64
N VAL A 48 -7.09 19.81 8.47
CA VAL A 48 -7.30 21.02 7.64
C VAL A 48 -8.54 20.90 6.76
N PHE A 49 -8.82 19.71 6.21
CA PHE A 49 -9.86 19.52 5.18
C PHE A 49 -10.97 18.53 5.60
N GLY A 50 -10.85 17.89 6.76
CA GLY A 50 -11.79 16.86 7.23
C GLY A 50 -12.33 17.14 8.63
N ALA A 51 -12.83 16.08 9.28
CA ALA A 51 -13.36 16.13 10.64
C ALA A 51 -12.28 15.97 11.74
N GLY A 52 -10.99 16.11 11.37
CA GLY A 52 -9.87 15.85 12.27
C GLY A 52 -9.76 14.38 12.68
N LEU A 53 -9.56 14.11 13.96
CA LEU A 53 -9.55 12.75 14.53
C LEU A 53 -10.97 12.25 14.86
N GLY A 54 -12.01 13.01 14.52
CA GLY A 54 -13.40 12.64 14.73
C GLY A 54 -13.88 11.59 13.70
N GLY A 55 -14.80 10.73 14.13
CA GLY A 55 -15.41 9.70 13.30
C GLY A 55 -15.15 8.29 13.83
N GLY A 56 -16.19 7.45 13.90
CA GLY A 56 -16.12 6.08 14.43
C GLY A 56 -15.24 5.11 13.62
N ALA A 57 -14.71 5.56 12.48
CA ALA A 57 -13.87 4.75 11.59
C ALA A 57 -12.39 4.69 12.00
N LEU A 58 -11.92 5.53 12.93
CA LEU A 58 -10.49 5.61 13.27
C LEU A 58 -9.90 4.27 13.73
N ARG A 59 -10.65 3.49 14.51
CA ARG A 59 -10.25 2.14 14.92
C ARG A 59 -10.08 1.20 13.72
N MET A 60 -11.05 1.19 12.82
CA MET A 60 -11.00 0.33 11.62
C MET A 60 -9.88 0.77 10.66
N PHE A 61 -9.66 2.08 10.54
CA PHE A 61 -8.56 2.65 9.78
C PHE A 61 -7.20 2.18 10.31
N CYS A 62 -6.99 2.24 11.63
CA CYS A 62 -5.74 1.76 12.24
C CYS A 62 -5.54 0.25 12.02
N ILE A 63 -6.58 -0.57 12.20
CA ILE A 63 -6.51 -2.02 11.97
C ILE A 63 -6.18 -2.30 10.50
N SER A 64 -6.88 -1.65 9.58
CA SER A 64 -6.64 -1.78 8.13
C SER A 64 -5.23 -1.35 7.75
N GLY A 65 -4.71 -0.26 8.32
CA GLY A 65 -3.34 0.20 8.09
C GLY A 65 -2.29 -0.82 8.54
N ILE A 66 -2.45 -1.38 9.74
CA ILE A 66 -1.53 -2.40 10.28
C ILE A 66 -1.56 -3.68 9.42
N VAL A 67 -2.75 -4.14 9.05
CA VAL A 67 -2.89 -5.38 8.27
C VAL A 67 -2.44 -5.18 6.82
N GLY A 68 -2.89 -4.11 6.16
CA GLY A 68 -2.59 -3.84 4.76
C GLY A 68 -1.15 -3.37 4.55
N PHE A 69 -0.83 -2.17 5.05
CA PHE A 69 0.50 -1.60 4.83
C PHE A 69 1.54 -2.17 5.81
N GLY A 70 1.16 -2.69 6.97
CA GLY A 70 2.13 -3.14 7.97
C GLY A 70 2.72 -4.49 7.58
N LEU A 71 1.85 -5.50 7.43
CA LEU A 71 2.25 -6.82 6.96
C LEU A 71 2.61 -6.81 5.46
N GLY A 72 1.86 -6.07 4.64
CA GLY A 72 2.10 -5.98 3.20
C GLY A 72 3.46 -5.36 2.85
N ASP A 73 3.77 -4.16 3.36
CA ASP A 73 5.04 -3.51 3.02
C ASP A 73 6.23 -4.25 3.63
N TYR A 74 6.08 -4.86 4.81
CA TYR A 74 7.11 -5.73 5.36
C TYR A 74 7.46 -6.88 4.38
N GLY A 75 6.43 -7.55 3.85
CA GLY A 75 6.58 -8.57 2.82
C GLY A 75 7.23 -8.03 1.55
N LEU A 76 6.84 -6.83 1.10
CA LEU A 76 7.38 -6.18 -0.09
C LEU A 76 8.87 -5.85 0.05
N PHE A 77 9.28 -5.26 1.19
CA PHE A 77 10.69 -4.96 1.45
C PHE A 77 11.54 -6.22 1.60
N GLN A 78 11.00 -7.28 2.20
CA GLN A 78 11.67 -8.58 2.23
C GLN A 78 11.81 -9.17 0.83
N ALA A 79 10.77 -9.09 -0.01
CA ALA A 79 10.81 -9.53 -1.40
C ALA A 79 11.87 -8.76 -2.21
N TYR A 80 12.04 -7.45 -1.97
CA TYR A 80 13.10 -6.66 -2.60
C TYR A 80 14.51 -7.19 -2.32
N ARG A 81 14.73 -7.79 -1.15
CA ARG A 81 16.02 -8.42 -0.80
C ARG A 81 16.21 -9.80 -1.42
N ILE A 82 15.16 -10.61 -1.51
CA ILE A 82 15.24 -12.00 -1.98
C ILE A 82 15.24 -12.08 -3.51
N ILE A 83 14.26 -11.45 -4.16
CA ILE A 83 14.03 -11.57 -5.61
C ILE A 83 14.29 -10.27 -6.38
N GLY A 84 14.60 -9.18 -5.68
CA GLY A 84 14.85 -7.86 -6.27
C GLY A 84 13.58 -7.08 -6.62
N SER A 85 13.70 -5.75 -6.74
CA SER A 85 12.54 -4.88 -6.93
C SER A 85 11.79 -5.03 -8.25
N ARG A 86 12.47 -5.45 -9.33
CA ARG A 86 11.82 -5.61 -10.65
C ARG A 86 10.82 -6.76 -10.62
N LEU A 87 11.25 -7.95 -10.20
CA LEU A 87 10.37 -9.12 -10.15
C LEU A 87 9.30 -8.95 -9.07
N ALA A 88 9.67 -8.44 -7.89
CA ALA A 88 8.71 -8.15 -6.82
C ALA A 88 7.58 -7.24 -7.32
N MET A 89 7.89 -6.13 -8.01
CA MET A 89 6.88 -5.23 -8.55
C MET A 89 5.98 -5.87 -9.60
N VAL A 90 6.55 -6.65 -10.53
CA VAL A 90 5.75 -7.37 -11.53
C VAL A 90 4.80 -8.34 -10.85
N MET A 91 5.28 -9.12 -9.88
CA MET A 91 4.42 -10.05 -9.15
C MET A 91 3.33 -9.31 -8.37
N THR A 92 3.67 -8.29 -7.59
CA THR A 92 2.69 -7.54 -6.80
C THR A 92 1.63 -6.91 -7.70
N GLN A 93 2.02 -6.30 -8.83
CA GLN A 93 1.07 -5.63 -9.71
C GLN A 93 0.20 -6.62 -10.51
N CYS A 94 0.77 -7.74 -10.97
CA CYS A 94 0.03 -8.75 -11.73
C CYS A 94 -0.91 -9.57 -10.83
N LEU A 95 -0.52 -9.84 -9.58
CA LEU A 95 -1.35 -10.59 -8.64
C LEU A 95 -2.35 -9.71 -7.90
N ALA A 96 -2.11 -8.40 -7.75
CA ALA A 96 -3.04 -7.50 -7.08
C ALA A 96 -4.45 -7.52 -7.70
N ALA A 97 -4.55 -7.52 -9.04
CA ALA A 97 -5.84 -7.54 -9.74
C ALA A 97 -6.67 -8.81 -9.46
N PRO A 98 -6.16 -10.04 -9.65
CA PRO A 98 -6.93 -11.25 -9.35
C PRO A 98 -7.24 -11.40 -7.85
N PHE A 99 -6.33 -10.99 -6.95
CA PHE A 99 -6.64 -11.01 -5.51
C PHE A 99 -7.71 -9.99 -5.12
N ALA A 100 -7.65 -8.78 -5.66
CA ALA A 100 -8.68 -7.77 -5.41
C ALA A 100 -10.04 -8.23 -5.92
N ALA A 101 -10.10 -8.74 -7.15
CA ALA A 101 -11.31 -9.28 -7.78
C ALA A 101 -11.94 -10.43 -6.97
N THR A 102 -11.13 -11.38 -6.50
CA THR A 102 -11.62 -12.52 -5.70
C THR A 102 -12.08 -12.11 -4.31
N VAL A 103 -11.35 -11.20 -3.65
CA VAL A 103 -11.74 -10.68 -2.33
C VAL A 103 -13.02 -9.85 -2.45
N GLU A 104 -13.15 -9.02 -3.47
CA GLU A 104 -14.35 -8.23 -3.73
C GLU A 104 -15.56 -9.14 -3.99
N TRP A 105 -15.41 -10.18 -4.80
CA TRP A 105 -16.46 -11.16 -5.03
C TRP A 105 -16.89 -11.91 -3.76
N LEU A 106 -15.93 -12.39 -2.97
CA LEU A 106 -16.21 -13.16 -1.74
C LEU A 106 -16.76 -12.29 -0.59
N TRP A 107 -16.31 -11.05 -0.50
CA TRP A 107 -16.60 -10.18 0.65
C TRP A 107 -17.74 -9.20 0.38
N LEU A 108 -17.76 -8.55 -0.79
CA LEU A 108 -18.80 -7.60 -1.17
C LEU A 108 -19.96 -8.25 -1.93
N GLY A 109 -19.78 -9.47 -2.46
CA GLY A 109 -20.81 -10.18 -3.21
C GLY A 109 -21.01 -9.68 -4.64
N GLU A 110 -20.15 -8.78 -5.12
CA GLU A 110 -20.20 -8.23 -6.48
C GLU A 110 -19.68 -9.29 -7.47
N ALA A 111 -20.55 -9.75 -8.37
CA ALA A 111 -20.20 -10.72 -9.39
C ALA A 111 -19.53 -10.02 -10.59
N LEU A 112 -18.29 -10.39 -10.90
CA LEU A 112 -17.60 -9.93 -12.10
C LEU A 112 -18.37 -10.42 -13.34
N THR A 113 -18.85 -9.47 -14.14
CA THR A 113 -19.42 -9.78 -15.46
C THR A 113 -18.29 -10.00 -16.46
N ALA A 114 -18.50 -10.88 -17.45
CA ALA A 114 -17.45 -11.36 -18.37
C ALA A 114 -16.75 -10.28 -19.24
N GLY A 115 -17.15 -9.01 -19.12
CA GLY A 115 -16.55 -7.85 -19.81
C GLY A 115 -15.71 -6.92 -18.93
N GLN A 116 -15.47 -7.27 -17.66
CA GLN A 116 -14.63 -6.54 -16.71
C GLN A 116 -13.31 -7.29 -16.46
#